data_AF-A0A420DTV1-F1
#
_entry.id   AF-A0A420DTV1-F1
#
_cell.length_a   1.000
_cell.length_b   1.000
_cell.length_c   1.000
_cell.angle_alpha   90.00
_cell.angle_beta   90.00
_cell.angle_gamma   90.00
#
_symmetry.space_group_name_H-M   'P 1'
#
loop_
_entity.id
_entity.type
_entity.pdbx_description
1 polymer ?
#
loop_
_entity_poly.entity_id
_entity_poly.type
_entity_poly.pdbx_seq_one_letter_code
_entity_poly.pdbx_strand_id
1 'polypeptide(L)' 'MTKVLAVFAFLVLVGFLVILMIHVPRLDLGAVIAITVLLAAWDLFTTHRSHKP' A
#
# COMPACT_ATOMS: atom_id res chain seq x y z
N MET A 1 16.50 -2.45 -5.86
CA MET A 1 15.30 -3.24 -5.52
C MET A 1 14.69 -3.75 -6.81
N THR A 2 14.47 -5.05 -6.99
CA THR A 2 13.71 -5.56 -8.13
C THR A 2 12.27 -5.05 -8.05
N LYS A 3 11.74 -4.52 -9.15
CA LYS A 3 10.36 -3.98 -9.23
C LYS A 3 9.30 -4.97 -8.72
N VAL A 4 9.54 -6.26 -8.94
CA VAL A 4 8.74 -7.38 -8.44
C VAL A 4 8.65 -7.40 -6.92
N LEU A 5 9.76 -7.18 -6.21
CA LEU A 5 9.79 -7.20 -4.74
C LEU A 5 9.00 -6.03 -4.14
N ALA A 6 9.05 -4.85 -4.77
CA ALA A 6 8.31 -3.68 -4.32
C ALA A 6 6.79 -3.87 -4.49
N VAL A 7 6.35 -4.41 -5.63
CA VAL A 7 4.93 -4.75 -5.87
C VAL A 7 4.46 -5.84 -4.91
N PHE A 8 5.28 -6.86 -4.65
CA PHE A 8 4.95 -7.92 -3.70
C PHE A 8 4.80 -7.38 -2.27
N ALA A 9 5.73 -6.55 -1.81
CA ALA A 9 5.66 -5.91 -0.49
C ALA A 9 4.39 -5.05 -0.34
N PHE A 10 4.02 -4.31 -1.38
CA PHE A 10 2.78 -3.53 -1.40
C PHE A 10 1.53 -4.41 -1.34
N LEU A 11 1.49 -5.53 -2.08
CA LEU A 11 0.40 -6.50 -2.03
C LEU A 11 0.22 -7.10 -0.63
N VAL A 12 1.34 -7.47 0.02
CA VAL A 12 1.30 -8.00 1.39
C VAL A 12 0.79 -6.95 2.39
N LEU A 13 1.24 -5.70 2.26
CA LEU A 13 0.74 -4.57 3.06
C LEU A 13 -0.78 -4.42 2.91
N VAL A 14 -1.27 -4.32 1.67
CA VAL A 14 -2.70 -4.16 1.37
C VAL A 14 -3.51 -5.34 1.89
N GLY A 15 -3.02 -6.57 1.68
CA GLY A 15 -3.69 -7.78 2.17
C GLY A 15 -3.87 -7.79 3.68
N PHE A 16 -2.83 -7.42 4.43
CA PHE A 16 -2.91 -7.31 5.89
C PHE A 16 -3.92 -6.23 6.35
N LEU A 17 -3.92 -5.07 5.68
CA LEU A 17 -4.85 -3.98 6.01
C LEU A 17 -6.32 -4.36 5.75
N VAL A 18 -6.60 -5.12 4.68
CA VAL A 18 -7.95 -5.65 4.41
C VAL A 18 -8.40 -6.61 5.52
N ILE A 19 -7.52 -7.51 5.96
CA ILE A 19 -7.83 -8.44 7.06
C ILE A 19 -8.14 -7.67 8.35
N LEU A 20 -7.35 -6.64 8.67
CA LEU A 20 -7.60 -5.78 9.83
C LEU A 20 -8.96 -5.05 9.73
N MET A 21 -9.35 -4.59 8.54
CA MET A 21 -10.64 -3.93 8.31
C MET A 21 -11.82 -4.88 8.53
N ILE A 22 -11.70 -6.15 8.13
CA ILE A 22 -12.74 -7.17 8.34
C ILE A 22 -12.84 -7.52 9.83
N HIS A 23 -11.70 -7.67 10.51
CA HIS A 23 -11.70 -8.08 11.92
C HIS A 23 -12.10 -6.94 12.86
N VAL A 24 -11.80 -5.70 12.50
CA VAL A 24 -12.07 -4.51 13.31
C VAL A 24 -12.73 -3.42 12.44
N PRO A 25 -14.05 -3.54 12.17
CA PRO A 25 -14.75 -2.65 11.25
C PRO A 25 -15.04 -1.29 11.91
N ARG A 26 -14.01 -0.44 11.96
CA ARG A 26 -14.13 0.96 12.39
C ARG A 26 -14.01 1.88 11.18
N LEU A 27 -14.93 2.84 11.05
CA LEU A 27 -14.93 3.82 9.95
C LEU A 27 -13.65 4.66 9.93
N ASP A 28 -13.16 5.06 11.11
CA ASP A 28 -11.91 5.79 11.29
C ASP A 28 -10.70 4.99 10.78
N LEU A 29 -10.67 3.68 11.07
CA LEU A 29 -9.63 2.77 10.59
C LEU A 29 -9.66 2.66 9.06
N GLY A 30 -10.85 2.53 8.47
CA GLY A 30 -11.02 2.49 7.01
C GLY A 30 -10.49 3.74 6.31
N ALA A 31 -10.75 4.93 6.87
CA ALA A 31 -10.27 6.19 6.32
C ALA A 31 -8.73 6.30 6.36
N VAL A 32 -8.11 5.97 7.50
CA VAL A 32 -6.65 6.00 7.66
C VAL A 32 -5.98 4.97 6.74
N ILE A 33 -6.56 3.77 6.61
CA ILE A 33 -6.09 2.73 5.70
C ILE A 33 -6.15 3.21 4.26
N ALA A 34 -7.26 3.80 3.82
CA ALA A 34 -7.42 4.29 2.46
C ALA A 34 -6.36 5.34 2.10
N ILE A 35 -6.10 6.29 3.00
CA ILE A 35 -5.05 7.31 2.83
C ILE A 35 -3.67 6.65 2.75
N THR A 36 -3.40 5.68 3.64
CA THR A 36 -2.11 4.98 3.68
C THR A 36 -1.85 4.20 2.39
N VAL A 37 -2.86 3.49 1.87
CA VAL A 37 -2.76 2.75 0.61
C VAL A 37 -2.58 3.69 -0.58
N LEU A 38 -3.27 4.82 -0.61
CA LEU A 38 -3.09 5.86 -1.64
C LEU A 38 -1.68 6.43 -1.64
N LEU A 39 -1.15 6.78 -0.47
CA LEU A 39 0.21 7.30 -0.33
C LEU A 39 1.26 6.25 -0.69
N ALA A 40 1.07 5.00 -0.26
CA ALA A 40 1.99 3.91 -0.60
C ALA A 40 1.94 3.56 -2.10
N ALA A 41 0.77 3.63 -2.73
CA ALA A 41 0.65 3.51 -4.19
C ALA A 41 1.36 4.67 -4.89
N TRP A 42 1.19 5.91 -4.41
CA TRP A 42 1.89 7.08 -4.93
C TRP A 42 3.41 6.94 -4.82
N ASP A 43 3.90 6.49 -3.66
CA ASP A 43 5.32 6.20 -3.43
C ASP A 43 5.85 5.14 -4.39
N LEU A 44 5.08 4.06 -4.61
CA LEU A 44 5.44 3.01 -5.55
C LEU A 44 5.49 3.55 -6.99
N PHE A 45 4.53 4.36 -7.42
CA PHE A 45 4.51 4.98 -8.75
C PHE A 45 5.65 5.98 -8.96
N THR A 46 5.95 6.83 -7.98
CA THR A 46 7.04 7.82 -8.10
C THR A 46 8.41 7.13 -8.05
N THR A 47 8.60 6.13 -7.19
CA THR A 47 9.82 5.30 -7.16
C THR A 47 10.02 4.55 -8.48
N HIS A 48 8.94 4.03 -9.07
CA HIS A 48 9.02 3.38 -10.39
C HIS A 48 9.42 4.35 -11.52
N ARG A 49 9.12 5.65 -11.37
CA ARG A 49 9.43 6.72 -12.31
C ARG A 49 10.80 7.37 -12.07
N SER A 50 11.33 7.29 -10.85
CA SER A 50 12.60 7.88 -10.45
C SER A 50 13.83 7.05 -10.87
N HIS A 51 13.64 5.83 -11.37
CA HIS A 51 14.70 5.10 -12.08
C HIS A 51 14.80 5.60 -13.53
N LYS A 52 15.15 6.88 -13.70
CA LYS A 52 15.72 7.39 -14.95
C LYS A 52 17.22 7.06 -14.92
N PRO A 53 17.75 6.29 -15.90
CA PRO A 53 19.19 6.15 -16.08
C PRO A 53 19.84 7.49 -16.40
#